data_AF-A0A399YX95-F1
#
_entry.id   AF-A0A399YX95-F1
#
_cell.length_a   1.000
_cell.length_b   1.000
_cell.length_c   1.000
_cell.angle_alpha   90.00
_cell.angle_beta   90.00
_cell.angle_gamma   90.00
#
_symmetry.space_group_name_H-M   'P 1'
#
loop_
_entity.id
_entity.type
_entity.pdbx_description
1 polymer ?
#
loop_
_entity_poly.entity_id
_entity_poly.type
_entity_poly.pdbx_seq_one_letter_code
_entity_poly.pdbx_strand_id
1 'polypeptide(L)'
;FLRRLADGSLTNDEIFNSQGHGAVMFDTQPQPLDFLAVTGPRRAMLRALQLNPYFAVPYGDMMLAGAFGLLHAYADLNPDAADEIENAMAKSRP
;
A
#
# COMPACT_ATOMS: atom_id res chain seq x y z
N PHE A 1 -5.59 -15.59 1.74
CA PHE A 1 -5.37 -14.54 0.72
C PHE A 1 -3.96 -13.96 0.74
N LEU A 2 -3.45 -13.37 1.83
CA LEU A 2 -2.13 -12.68 1.80
C LEU A 2 -0.93 -13.52 1.31
N ARG A 3 -0.74 -14.76 1.82
CA ARG A 3 0.32 -15.64 1.31
C ARG A 3 0.16 -15.98 -0.17
N ARG A 4 -1.10 -16.14 -0.60
CA ARG A 4 -1.45 -16.41 -2.00
C ARG A 4 -1.34 -15.19 -2.91
N LEU A 5 -1.44 -14.00 -2.34
CA LEU A 5 -1.15 -12.76 -3.03
C LEU A 5 0.36 -12.64 -3.24
N ALA A 6 1.15 -12.97 -2.21
CA ALA A 6 2.61 -12.95 -2.28
C ALA A 6 3.17 -14.01 -3.23
N ASP A 7 2.56 -15.21 -3.28
CA ASP A 7 2.99 -16.27 -4.21
C ASP A 7 2.46 -16.11 -5.65
N GLY A 8 1.69 -15.06 -5.94
CA GLY A 8 1.14 -14.79 -7.27
C GLY A 8 -0.01 -15.70 -7.71
N SER A 9 -0.50 -16.61 -6.86
CA SER A 9 -1.54 -17.60 -7.19
C SER A 9 -2.97 -17.13 -6.93
N LEU A 10 -3.17 -15.95 -6.35
CA LEU A 10 -4.49 -15.43 -6.01
C LEU A 10 -5.19 -14.86 -7.24
N THR A 11 -6.34 -15.41 -7.61
CA THR A 11 -7.08 -14.90 -8.77
C THR A 11 -8.11 -13.84 -8.37
N ASN A 12 -8.48 -12.97 -9.32
CA ASN A 12 -9.53 -11.98 -9.11
C ASN A 12 -10.89 -12.65 -8.84
N ASP A 13 -11.21 -13.73 -9.56
CA ASP A 13 -12.46 -14.48 -9.39
C ASP A 13 -12.63 -15.02 -7.96
N GLU A 14 -11.56 -15.51 -7.33
CA GLU A 14 -11.62 -15.99 -5.94
C GLU A 14 -11.93 -14.86 -4.96
N ILE A 15 -11.33 -13.68 -5.15
CA ILE A 15 -11.62 -12.51 -4.33
C ILE A 15 -13.06 -12.05 -4.55
N PHE A 16 -13.50 -11.96 -5.80
CA PHE A 16 -14.84 -11.53 -6.16
C PHE A 16 -15.91 -12.45 -5.56
N ASN A 17 -15.74 -13.76 -5.71
CA ASN A 17 -16.65 -14.77 -5.14
C ASN A 17 -16.64 -14.79 -3.61
N SER A 18 -15.56 -14.30 -2.97
CA SER A 18 -15.51 -14.10 -1.51
C SER A 18 -16.21 -12.83 -1.02
N GLN A 19 -16.83 -12.05 -1.93
CA GLN A 19 -17.38 -10.71 -1.65
C GLN A 19 -16.30 -9.76 -1.08
N GLY A 20 -15.04 -9.98 -1.47
CA GLY A 20 -13.90 -9.16 -1.10
C GLY A 20 -13.86 -7.83 -1.87
N HIS A 21 -13.00 -6.91 -1.44
CA HIS A 21 -12.86 -5.58 -2.04
C HIS A 21 -11.86 -5.53 -3.22
N GLY A 22 -11.49 -6.69 -3.77
CA GLY A 22 -10.48 -6.81 -4.83
C GLY A 22 -9.06 -7.04 -4.29
N ALA A 23 -8.19 -7.50 -5.19
CA ALA A 23 -6.74 -7.56 -5.01
C ALA A 23 -6.09 -7.26 -6.36
N VAL A 24 -5.02 -6.45 -6.35
CA VAL A 24 -4.28 -6.08 -7.56
C VAL A 24 -2.86 -6.58 -7.41
N MET A 25 -2.34 -7.25 -8.44
CA MET A 25 -0.96 -7.66 -8.58
C MET A 25 -0.43 -7.04 -9.86
N PHE A 26 0.59 -6.18 -9.74
CA PHE A 26 1.27 -5.58 -10.89
C PHE A 26 2.29 -6.55 -11.51
N ASP A 27 2.77 -7.49 -10.71
CA ASP A 27 3.64 -8.60 -11.09
C ASP A 27 3.11 -9.86 -10.40
N THR A 28 3.10 -10.99 -11.11
CA THR A 28 2.68 -12.29 -10.59
C THR A 28 3.87 -13.17 -10.18
N GLN A 29 5.10 -12.68 -10.31
CA GLN A 29 6.26 -13.37 -9.78
C GLN A 29 6.15 -13.55 -8.26
N PRO A 30 6.34 -14.78 -7.75
CA PRO A 30 6.31 -15.05 -6.32
C PRO A 30 7.33 -14.18 -5.56
N GLN A 31 6.90 -13.56 -4.48
CA GLN A 31 7.71 -12.71 -3.62
C GLN A 31 7.65 -13.21 -2.17
N PRO A 32 8.75 -13.11 -1.41
CA PRO A 32 8.73 -13.44 0.01
C PRO A 32 7.85 -12.44 0.77
N LEU A 33 6.98 -12.95 1.66
CA LEU A 33 6.11 -12.12 2.50
C LEU A 33 6.83 -11.72 3.80
N ASP A 34 8.03 -11.17 3.68
CA ASP A 34 8.86 -10.75 4.82
C ASP A 34 8.43 -9.38 5.36
N PHE A 35 7.83 -8.56 4.50
CA PHE A 35 7.34 -7.24 4.83
C PHE A 35 5.89 -7.05 4.37
N LEU A 36 5.04 -6.58 5.28
CA LEU A 36 3.63 -6.30 5.02
C LEU A 36 3.31 -4.89 5.50
N ALA A 37 3.22 -3.94 4.56
CA ALA A 37 2.70 -2.61 4.83
C ALA A 37 1.16 -2.62 4.83
N VAL A 38 0.56 -1.99 5.82
CA VAL A 38 -0.90 -1.93 6.00
C VAL A 38 -1.35 -0.49 6.15
N THR A 39 -2.38 -0.13 5.38
CA THR A 39 -3.10 1.14 5.48
C THR A 39 -4.59 0.90 5.71
N GLY A 40 -5.33 1.96 6.03
CA GLY A 40 -6.79 1.96 6.08
C GLY A 40 -7.42 1.60 7.44
N PRO A 41 -8.76 1.74 7.54
CA PRO A 41 -9.49 1.71 8.81
C PRO A 41 -9.63 0.29 9.39
N ARG A 42 -9.68 -0.75 8.53
CA ARG A 42 -9.91 -2.15 8.95
C ARG A 42 -8.63 -2.92 9.34
N ARG A 43 -7.51 -2.23 9.53
CA ARG A 43 -6.20 -2.81 9.88
C ARG A 43 -6.19 -3.69 11.13
N ALA A 44 -7.12 -3.48 12.05
CA ALA A 44 -7.27 -4.29 13.25
C ALA A 44 -7.53 -5.78 12.95
N MET A 45 -8.12 -6.09 11.79
CA MET A 45 -8.33 -7.48 11.32
C MET A 45 -7.02 -8.26 11.17
N LEU A 46 -5.89 -7.57 10.97
CA LEU A 46 -4.58 -8.20 10.77
C LEU A 46 -3.82 -8.45 12.08
N ARG A 47 -4.29 -7.93 13.22
CA ARG A 47 -3.61 -8.12 14.52
C ARG A 47 -3.59 -9.58 14.99
N ALA A 48 -4.54 -10.40 14.54
CA ALA A 48 -4.58 -11.82 14.86
C ALA A 48 -3.65 -12.68 13.99
N LEU A 49 -3.01 -12.08 12.97
CA LEU A 49 -2.13 -12.80 12.07
C LEU A 49 -0.68 -12.69 12.55
N GLN A 50 0.05 -13.80 12.50
CA GLN A 50 1.50 -13.87 12.78
C GLN A 50 2.33 -13.30 11.62
N LEU A 51 1.98 -12.10 11.15
CA LEU A 51 2.60 -11.44 9.98
C LEU A 51 3.25 -10.10 10.32
N ASN A 52 3.30 -9.70 11.60
CA ASN A 52 3.96 -8.48 12.11
C ASN A 52 3.82 -7.26 11.17
N PRO A 53 2.58 -6.81 10.88
CA PRO A 53 2.35 -5.78 9.88
C PRO A 53 2.98 -4.44 10.28
N TYR A 54 3.63 -3.79 9.32
CA TYR A 54 4.03 -2.39 9.42
C TYR A 54 2.83 -1.50 9.10
N PHE A 55 2.40 -0.71 10.06
CA PHE A 55 1.35 0.28 9.86
C PHE A 55 1.94 1.52 9.21
N ALA A 56 1.62 1.75 7.93
CA ALA A 56 2.13 2.88 7.18
C ALA A 56 1.38 4.16 7.62
N VAL A 57 2.05 5.01 8.40
CA VAL A 57 1.55 6.29 8.91
C VAL A 57 2.41 7.44 8.35
N PRO A 58 2.39 7.69 7.03
CA PRO A 58 3.16 8.77 6.45
C PRO A 58 2.67 10.11 7.00
N TYR A 59 3.60 10.97 7.40
CA TYR A 59 3.31 12.33 7.91
C TYR A 59 2.33 12.35 9.11
N GLY A 60 2.28 11.26 9.88
CA GLY A 60 1.43 11.17 11.08
C GLY A 60 -0.01 10.73 10.82
N ASP A 61 -0.45 10.59 9.56
CA ASP A 61 -1.81 10.13 9.23
C ASP A 61 -1.83 9.03 8.15
N MET A 62 -2.18 7.82 8.58
CA MET A 62 -2.36 6.66 7.72
C MET A 62 -3.43 6.86 6.65
N MET A 63 -4.50 7.60 6.94
CA MET A 63 -5.61 7.79 6.01
C MET A 63 -5.23 8.66 4.82
N LEU A 64 -4.16 9.45 4.95
CA LEU A 64 -3.62 10.28 3.88
C LEU A 64 -2.54 9.58 3.04
N ALA A 65 -2.15 8.34 3.40
CA ALA A 65 -1.13 7.60 2.65
C ALA A 65 -1.42 7.51 1.14
N GLY A 66 -2.68 7.33 0.77
CA GLY A 66 -3.10 7.33 -0.64
C GLY A 66 -2.94 8.70 -1.31
N ALA A 67 -3.32 9.78 -0.62
CA ALA A 67 -3.19 11.14 -1.16
C ALA A 67 -1.72 11.54 -1.35
N PHE A 68 -0.85 11.21 -0.38
CA PHE A 68 0.58 11.44 -0.52
C PHE A 68 1.21 10.58 -1.62
N GLY A 69 0.76 9.33 -1.78
CA GLY A 69 1.20 8.47 -2.89
C GLY A 69 0.85 9.05 -4.25
N LEU A 70 -0.33 9.67 -4.40
CA LEU A 70 -0.71 10.35 -5.64
C LEU A 70 0.14 11.59 -5.92
N LEU A 71 0.52 12.35 -4.88
CA LEU A 71 1.42 13.49 -5.03
C LEU A 71 2.81 13.05 -5.52
N HIS A 72 3.38 12.00 -4.93
CA HIS A 72 4.64 11.41 -5.40
C HIS A 72 4.53 10.93 -6.86
N ALA A 73 3.48 10.19 -7.19
CA ALA A 73 3.26 9.71 -8.56
C ALA A 73 3.09 10.86 -9.56
N TYR A 74 2.46 11.97 -9.14
CA TYR A 74 2.36 13.16 -9.99
C TYR A 74 3.72 13.84 -10.18
N ALA A 75 4.52 13.98 -9.12
CA ALA A 75 5.88 14.52 -9.20
C ALA A 75 6.77 13.69 -10.13
N ASP A 76 6.71 12.36 -10.06
CA ASP A 76 7.45 11.44 -10.93
C ASP A 76 7.13 11.63 -12.42
N LEU A 77 5.89 12.03 -12.73
CA LEU A 77 5.40 12.23 -14.10
C LEU A 77 5.53 13.68 -14.59
N ASN A 78 5.75 14.65 -13.69
CA ASN A 78 5.73 16.09 -14.00
C ASN A 78 6.98 16.79 -13.41
N PRO A 79 8.11 16.80 -14.15
CA PRO A 79 9.38 17.36 -13.67
C PRO A 79 9.30 18.81 -13.20
N ASP A 80 8.48 19.64 -13.86
CA ASP A 80 8.33 21.07 -13.54
C ASP A 80 7.72 21.30 -12.13
N ALA A 81 6.95 20.34 -11.63
CA ALA A 81 6.32 20.41 -10.31
C ALA A 81 7.03 19.55 -9.24
N ALA A 82 8.00 18.72 -9.65
CA ALA A 82 8.61 17.72 -8.77
C ALA A 82 9.33 18.35 -7.57
N ASP A 83 10.17 19.35 -7.81
CA ASP A 83 10.93 20.02 -6.75
C ASP A 83 10.02 20.69 -5.72
N GLU A 84 8.93 21.34 -6.15
CA GLU A 84 7.99 21.99 -5.23
C GLU A 84 7.30 20.97 -4.33
N ILE A 85 6.79 19.88 -4.92
CA ILE A 85 6.06 18.83 -4.24
C ILE A 85 6.96 18.09 -3.25
N GLU A 86 8.15 17.66 -3.69
CA GLU A 86 9.08 16.93 -2.83
C GLU A 86 9.61 17.80 -1.69
N ASN A 87 9.86 19.08 -1.92
CA ASN A 87 10.27 20.00 -0.85
C ASN A 87 9.15 20.23 0.18
N ALA A 88 7.90 20.37 -0.27
CA ALA A 88 6.75 20.52 0.63
C ALA A 88 6.55 19.25 1.48
N MET A 89 6.72 18.07 0.87
CA MET A 89 6.64 16.79 1.55
C MET A 89 7.80 16.55 2.52
N ALA A 90 9.03 16.91 2.15
CA ALA A 90 10.19 16.78 3.03
C ALA A 90 10.05 17.59 4.33
N LYS A 91 9.51 18.81 4.25
CA LYS A 91 9.25 19.67 5.43
C LYS A 91 8.17 19.11 6.36
N SER A 92 7.33 18.21 5.86
CA SER A 92 6.22 17.62 6.60
C SER A 92 6.64 16.34 7.34
N ARG A 93 7.85 15.82 7.12
CA ARG A 93 8.35 14.63 7.82
C ARG A 93 8.70 14.98 9.28
N PRO A 94 8.19 14.22 10.27
CA PRO A 94 8.53 14.42 11.68
C PRO A 94 9.97 14.03 12.02
#